data_AF-A0A850S7E1-F1
#
_entry.id   AF-A0A850S7E1-F1
#
_cell.length_a   1.000
_cell.length_b   1.000
_cell.length_c   1.000
_cell.angle_alpha   90.00
_cell.angle_beta   90.00
_cell.angle_gamma   90.00
#
_symmetry.space_group_name_H-M   'P 1'
#
loop_
_entity.id
_entity.type
_entity.pdbx_description
1 polymer ?
#
loop_
_entity_poly.entity_id
_entity_poly.type
_entity_poly.pdbx_seq_one_letter_code
_entity_poly.pdbx_strand_id
1 'polypeptide(L)' 'MKHLIRKCTACGAYTLKQECPKCGKPTQDPHPPKYSPDDKYVRYRVAERYESDKDYK' A
#
# COMPACT_ATOMS: atom_id res chain seq x y z
N MET A 1 12.20 -2.83 6.89
CA MET A 1 12.60 -1.42 7.13
C MET A 1 11.48 -0.78 7.90
N LYS A 2 11.78 -0.02 8.95
CA LYS A 2 10.75 0.70 9.72
C LYS A 2 10.76 2.15 9.26
N HIS A 3 9.75 2.55 8.50
CA HIS A 3 9.61 3.93 8.08
C HIS A 3 9.04 4.76 9.23
N LEU A 4 9.67 5.91 9.49
CA LEU A 4 9.27 6.82 10.58
C LEU A 4 8.15 7.77 10.15
N ILE A 5 8.16 8.18 8.89
CA ILE A 5 7.17 9.10 8.33
C ILE A 5 5.85 8.34 8.15
N ARG A 6 4.76 8.95 8.62
CA ARG A 6 3.39 8.48 8.46
C ARG A 6 2.54 9.57 7.81
N LYS A 7 1.48 9.17 7.14
CA LYS A 7 0.52 10.07 6.48
C LYS A 7 -0.89 9.77 6.97
N CYS A 8 -1.65 10.83 7.27
CA CYS A 8 -3.06 10.69 7.57
C CYS A 8 -3.86 10.40 6.30
N THR A 9 -4.69 9.35 6.34
CA THR A 9 -5.53 8.94 5.20
C THR A 9 -6.70 9.90 4.95
N ALA A 10 -7.10 10.71 5.92
CA ALA A 10 -8.25 11.60 5.79
C ALA A 10 -7.91 13.03 5.41
N CYS A 11 -6.83 13.60 5.96
CA CYS A 11 -6.45 14.99 5.71
C CYS A 11 -5.11 15.13 4.95
N GLY A 12 -4.41 14.03 4.70
CA GLY A 12 -3.14 14.04 3.97
C GLY A 12 -1.94 14.61 4.73
N ALA A 13 -2.12 15.06 5.97
CA ALA A 13 -1.02 15.59 6.79
C ALA A 13 0.02 14.51 7.11
N TYR A 14 1.30 14.87 7.01
CA TYR A 14 2.41 14.02 7.42
C TYR A 14 2.70 14.20 8.92
N THR A 15 3.05 13.11 9.58
CA THR A 15 3.42 13.09 11.00
C THR A 15 4.32 11.89 11.31
N LEU A 16 4.93 11.89 12.49
CA LEU A 16 5.65 10.73 13.04
C LEU A 16 4.80 9.97 14.07
N LYS A 17 3.66 10.54 14.48
CA LYS A 17 2.74 9.96 15.46
C LYS A 17 1.82 8.94 14.80
N GLN A 18 1.33 7.97 15.57
CA GLN A 18 0.34 7.01 15.10
C GLN A 18 -1.01 7.66 14.78
N GLU A 19 -1.35 8.72 15.50
CA GLU A 19 -2.58 9.49 15.30
C GLU A 19 -2.28 10.87 14.71
N CYS A 20 -3.16 11.34 13.84
CA CYS A 20 -3.03 12.63 13.21
C CYS A 20 -3.30 13.75 14.21
N PRO A 21 -2.39 14.72 14.42
CA PRO A 21 -2.59 15.81 15.36
C PRO A 21 -3.69 16.80 14.93
N LYS A 22 -4.12 16.78 13.66
CA LYS A 22 -5.15 17.70 13.15
C LYS A 22 -6.56 17.14 13.23
N CYS A 23 -6.73 15.83 13.03
CA CYS A 23 -8.05 15.21 12.90
C CYS A 23 -8.25 13.97 13.79
N GLY A 24 -7.26 13.56 14.58
CA GLY A 24 -7.32 12.41 15.48
C GLY A 24 -7.36 11.03 14.79
N LYS A 25 -7.44 10.98 13.46
CA LYS A 25 -7.52 9.71 12.72
C LYS A 25 -6.18 8.96 12.69
N PRO A 26 -6.20 7.62 12.55
CA PRO A 26 -4.99 6.83 12.43
C PRO A 26 -4.23 7.20 11.16
N THR A 27 -2.91 7.14 11.26
CA THR A 27 -1.98 7.42 10.16
C THR A 27 -1.42 6.10 9.63
N GLN A 28 -0.97 6.09 8.38
CA GLN A 28 -0.41 4.91 7.72
C GLN A 28 0.97 5.23 7.12
N ASP A 29 1.73 4.19 6.79
CA ASP A 29 3.00 4.35 6.09
C ASP A 29 2.74 4.85 4.66
N PRO A 30 3.31 5.99 4.23
CA PRO A 30 3.14 6.50 2.89
C PRO A 30 4.06 5.81 1.87
N HIS A 31 5.08 5.06 2.30
CA HIS A 31 6.04 4.47 1.37
C HIS A 31 5.41 3.26 0.67
N PRO A 32 5.54 3.16 -0.67
CA PRO A 32 5.09 1.98 -1.38
C PRO A 32 5.92 0.75 -0.96
N PRO A 33 5.36 -0.47 -1.14
CA PRO A 33 6.13 -1.69 -0.97
C PRO A 33 7.32 -1.71 -1.95
N LYS A 34 8.42 -2.34 -1.54
CA LYS A 34 9.60 -2.49 -2.41
C LYS A 34 9.23 -3.24 -3.69
N TYR A 35 9.70 -2.72 -4.82
CA TYR A 35 9.58 -3.39 -6.11
C TYR A 35 10.61 -4.52 -6.23
N SER A 36 10.22 -5.64 -6.85
CA SER A 36 11.09 -6.74 -7.23
C SER A 36 10.75 -7.17 -8.67
N PRO A 37 11.72 -7.25 -9.59
CA PRO A 37 11.47 -7.74 -10.94
C PRO A 37 10.95 -9.19 -10.99
N ASP A 38 11.38 -10.03 -10.05
CA ASP A 38 11.00 -11.46 -9.98
C ASP A 38 9.63 -11.71 -9.34
N ASP A 39 8.97 -10.67 -8.80
CA ASP A 39 7.84 -10.77 -7.85
C ASP A 39 7.00 -12.06 -7.94
N LYS A 40 7.36 -13.03 -7.08
CA LYS A 40 6.78 -14.38 -7.03
C LYS A 40 5.27 -14.38 -6.77
N TYR A 41 4.73 -13.28 -6.22
CA TYR A 41 3.33 -13.16 -5.84
C TYR A 41 2.53 -12.24 -6.77
N VAL A 42 3.06 -11.83 -7.94
CA VAL A 42 2.34 -11.02 -8.95
C VAL A 42 0.94 -11.57 -9.22
N ARG A 43 0.82 -12.89 -9.41
CA ARG A 43 -0.45 -13.55 -9.75
C ARG A 43 -1.54 -13.35 -8.70
N TYR A 44 -1.17 -13.26 -7.42
CA TYR A 44 -2.13 -13.01 -6.34
C TYR A 44 -2.48 -11.53 -6.21
N ARG A 45 -1.54 -10.62 -6.54
CA ARG A 45 -1.76 -9.17 -6.46
C ARG A 45 -2.55 -8.62 -7.64
N VAL A 46 -2.39 -9.22 -8.81
CA VAL A 46 -3.02 -8.80 -10.08
C VAL A 46 -3.83 -9.96 -10.67
N ALA A 47 -4.67 -10.59 -9.83
CA ALA A 47 -5.44 -11.77 -10.22
C ALA A 47 -6.28 -11.53 -11.49
N GLU A 48 -6.98 -10.39 -11.57
CA GLU A 48 -7.81 -10.00 -12.72
C GLU A 48 -7.06 -10.07 -14.07
N ARG A 49 -5.76 -9.73 -14.08
CA ARG A 49 -4.93 -9.77 -15.30
C ARG A 49 -4.64 -11.19 -15.80
N TYR A 50 -4.68 -12.18 -14.90
CA TYR A 50 -4.40 -13.58 -15.22
C TYR A 50 -5.67 -14.45 -15.22
N GLU A 51 -6.83 -13.89 -14.85
CA GLU A 51 -8.12 -14.59 -14.96
C GLU A 51 -8.56 -14.73 -16.41
N SER A 52 -8.30 -13.73 -17.26
CA SER A 52 -8.59 -13.78 -18.71
C SER A 52 -7.88 -14.90 -19.46
N ASP A 53 -6.79 -15.44 -18.91
CA ASP A 53 -6.05 -16.56 -19.53
C ASP A 53 -6.77 -17.90 -19.33
N LYS A 54 -7.76 -17.97 -18.43
CA LYS A 54 -8.52 -19.20 -18.13
C LYS A 54 -9.76 -19.40 -18.99
N ASP A 55 -10.16 -18.37 -19.74
CA ASP A 55 -11.33 -18.41 -20.62
C ASP A 55 -10.99 -18.88 -22.05
N TYR A 56 -9.73 -19.19 -22.34
CA TYR A 56 -9.32 -19.78 -23.62
C TYR A 56 -9.64 -21.28 -23.60
N LYS A 57 -10.87 -21.58 -24.01
CA LYS A 57 -11.41 -22.92 -24.27
C LYS A 57 -10.85 -23.52 -25.55
#